data_AF-A0A8T5UIC7-F1
#
_entry.id   AF-A0A8T5UIC7-F1
#
_cell.length_a   1.000
_cell.length_b   1.000
_cell.length_c   1.000
_cell.angle_alpha   90.00
_cell.angle_beta   90.00
_cell.angle_gamma   90.00
#
_symmetry.space_group_name_H-M   'P 1'
#
loop_
_entity.id
_entity.type
_entity.pdbx_description
1 polymer ?
#
loop_
_entity_poly.entity_id
_entity_poly.type
_entity_poly.pdbx_seq_one_letter_code
_entity_poly.pdbx_strand_id
1 'polypeptide(L)' 'MDKVRSRIQLLSLLTIFFIYRAISAIMYNDVPEFTLWFLISIVYSLSLIILYLAFRQREKR' A
#
# COMPACT_ATOMS: atom_id res chain seq x y z
N MET A 1 -11.05 19.42 -5.72
CA MET A 1 -9.72 18.78 -5.71
C MET A 1 -9.41 18.06 -4.38
N ASP A 2 -10.18 18.32 -3.33
CA ASP A 2 -9.94 17.79 -1.97
C ASP A 2 -10.10 16.28 -1.84
N LYS A 3 -11.04 15.68 -2.58
CA LYS A 3 -11.25 14.22 -2.57
C LYS A 3 -10.05 13.43 -3.09
N VAL A 4 -9.35 13.95 -4.09
CA VAL A 4 -8.15 13.29 -4.66
C VAL A 4 -6.97 13.45 -3.69
N ARG A 5 -6.80 14.65 -3.13
CA ARG A 5 -5.77 14.92 -2.12
C ARG A 5 -5.92 14.05 -0.88
N SER A 6 -7.14 13.90 -0.37
CA SER A 6 -7.46 13.04 0.78
C SER A 6 -7.19 11.56 0.49
N ARG A 7 -7.50 11.08 -0.73
CA ARG A 7 -7.16 9.71 -1.15
C ARG A 7 -5.65 9.47 -1.22
N ILE A 8 -4.89 10.43 -1.74
CA ILE A 8 -3.42 10.35 -1.77
C ILE A 8 -2.84 10.32 -0.35
N GLN A 9 -3.38 11.13 0.56
CA GLN A 9 -3.00 11.09 1.98
C GLN A 9 -3.30 9.74 2.64
N LEU A 10 -4.48 9.18 2.41
CA LEU A 10 -4.85 7.84 2.90
C LEU A 10 -3.91 6.77 2.36
N LEU A 11 -3.55 6.84 1.07
CA LEU A 11 -2.61 5.91 0.46
C LEU A 11 -1.21 6.02 1.08
N SER A 12 -0.75 7.24 1.37
CA SER A 12 0.53 7.48 2.04
C SER A 12 0.53 6.95 3.48
N LEU A 13 -0.56 7.17 4.23
CA LEU A 13 -0.73 6.65 5.59
C LEU A 13 -0.73 5.12 5.61
N LEU A 14 -1.39 4.48 4.64
CA LEU A 14 -1.38 3.02 4.48
C LEU A 14 0.03 2.48 4.22
N THR A 15 0.81 3.13 3.35
CA THR A 15 2.20 2.74 3.09
C THR A 15 3.05 2.84 4.36
N ILE A 16 2.92 3.93 5.12
CA ILE A 16 3.65 4.12 6.38
C ILE A 16 3.24 3.06 7.40
N PHE A 17 1.94 2.73 7.47
CA PHE A 17 1.43 1.70 8.36
C PHE A 17 2.00 0.31 8.04
N PHE A 18 2.05 -0.08 6.76
CA PHE A 18 2.64 -1.38 6.37
C PHE A 18 4.13 -1.46 6.72
N ILE A 19 4.89 -0.38 6.50
CA ILE A 19 6.31 -0.31 6.86
C ILE A 19 6.49 -0.44 8.38
N TYR A 20 5.68 0.30 9.16
CA TYR A 20 5.73 0.23 10.62
C TYR A 20 5.43 -1.18 11.12
N ARG A 21 4.45 -1.86 10.52
CA ARG A 21 4.10 -3.22 10.93
C ARG A 21 5.16 -4.25 10.54
N ALA A 22 5.79 -4.10 9.38
CA ALA A 22 6.93 -4.93 9.01
C ALA A 22 8.10 -4.76 9.98
N ILE A 23 8.45 -3.52 10.37
CA ILE A 23 9.50 -3.25 11.36
C ILE A 23 9.13 -3.83 12.73
N SER A 24 7.90 -3.65 13.17
CA SER A 24 7.41 -4.19 14.44
C SER A 24 7.52 -5.72 14.46
N ALA A 25 7.12 -6.41 13.39
CA ALA A 25 7.21 -7.86 13.32
C ALA A 25 8.67 -8.37 13.36
N ILE A 26 9.60 -7.65 12.72
CA ILE A 26 11.05 -7.94 12.82
C ILE A 26 11.53 -7.75 14.26
N MET A 27 11.12 -6.67 14.94
CA MET A 27 11.54 -6.41 16.32
C MET A 27 11.06 -7.46 17.32
N TYR A 28 9.91 -8.09 17.10
CA TYR A 28 9.38 -9.15 17.97
C TYR A 28 9.79 -10.56 17.55
N ASN A 29 10.66 -10.72 16.53
CA ASN A 29 11.04 -12.01 15.94
C ASN A 29 9.82 -12.86 15.47
N ASP A 30 8.73 -12.20 15.11
CA ASP A 30 7.46 -12.84 14.77
C ASP A 30 7.38 -13.06 13.25
N VAL A 31 8.08 -14.09 12.78
CA VAL A 31 8.22 -14.47 11.36
C VAL A 31 6.87 -14.64 10.64
N PRO A 32 5.82 -15.22 11.26
CA PRO A 32 4.51 -15.33 10.62
C PRO A 32 3.86 -13.96 10.39
N GLU A 33 3.94 -13.07 11.38
CA GLU A 33 3.37 -11.72 11.28
C GLU A 33 4.13 -10.88 10.24
N PHE A 34 5.45 -11.00 10.17
CA PHE A 34 6.26 -10.37 9.12
C PHE A 34 5.82 -10.83 7.72
N THR A 35 5.67 -12.14 7.53
CA THR A 35 5.29 -12.74 6.25
C THR A 35 3.91 -12.26 5.80
N LEU A 36 2.95 -12.18 6.73
CA LEU A 36 1.61 -11.63 6.48
C LEU A 36 1.65 -10.16 6.05
N TRP A 37 2.33 -9.30 6.80
CA TRP A 37 2.42 -7.87 6.48
C TRP A 37 3.18 -7.62 5.17
N PHE A 38 4.21 -8.42 4.89
CA PHE A 38 4.93 -8.38 3.63
C PHE A 38 4.05 -8.76 2.43
N LEU A 39 3.28 -9.85 2.54
CA LEU A 39 2.30 -10.27 1.52
C LEU A 39 1.25 -9.17 1.27
N ILE A 40 0.70 -8.58 2.33
CA ILE A 40 -0.27 -7.49 2.22
C ILE A 40 0.36 -6.28 1.50
N SER A 41 1.61 -5.93 1.81
CA SER A 41 2.33 -4.83 1.13
C SER A 41 2.53 -5.10 -0.37
N ILE A 42 2.78 -6.35 -0.77
CA ILE A 42 2.88 -6.74 -2.17
C ILE A 42 1.52 -6.57 -2.87
N VAL A 43 0.45 -7.11 -2.29
CA VAL A 43 -0.91 -7.02 -2.85
C VAL A 43 -1.36 -5.57 -2.99
N TYR A 44 -1.04 -4.74 -1.99
CA TYR A 44 -1.32 -3.31 -2.02
C TYR A 44 -0.57 -2.59 -3.16
N SER A 45 0.71 -2.90 -3.34
CA SER A 45 1.52 -2.34 -4.43
C SER A 45 1.00 -2.74 -5.81
N LEU A 46 0.62 -4.01 -5.99
CA LEU A 46 -0.01 -4.48 -7.23
C LEU A 46 -1.34 -3.78 -7.51
N SER A 47 -2.17 -3.60 -6.49
CA SER A 47 -3.45 -2.91 -6.60
C SER A 47 -3.26 -1.45 -7.05
N LEU A 48 -2.23 -0.77 -6.53
CA LEU A 48 -1.86 0.58 -6.96
C LEU A 48 -1.41 0.64 -8.42
N ILE A 49 -0.59 -0.30 -8.87
CA ILE A 49 -0.14 -0.40 -10.26
C ILE A 49 -1.32 -0.62 -11.21
N ILE A 50 -2.23 -1.53 -10.85
CA ILE A 50 -3.44 -1.80 -11.63
C ILE A 50 -4.33 -0.55 -11.69
N LEU A 51 -4.53 0.13 -10.56
CA LEU A 51 -5.30 1.37 -10.51
C LEU A 51 -4.67 2.45 -11.39
N TYR A 52 -3.35 2.62 -11.35
CA TYR A 52 -2.62 3.55 -12.20
C TYR A 52 -2.77 3.21 -13.69
N LEU A 53 -2.63 1.94 -14.06
CA LEU A 53 -2.84 1.49 -15.44
C LEU A 53 -4.27 1.72 -15.91
N ALA A 54 -5.27 1.44 -15.06
CA ALA A 54 -6.68 1.67 -15.37
C ALA A 54 -6.99 3.15 -15.55
N PHE A 55 -6.41 4.02 -14.70
CA PHE A 55 -6.57 5.46 -14.81
C PHE A 55 -5.93 5.98 -16.10
N ARG A 56 -4.71 5.53 -16.42
CA ARG A 56 -3.99 5.88 -17.66
C ARG A 56 -4.72 5.43 -18.92
N GLN A 57 -5.41 4.28 -18.88
CA GLN A 57 -6.24 3.84 -20.00
C GLN A 57 -7.50 4.69 -20.18
N ARG A 58 -8.11 5.18 -19.10
CA ARG A 58 -9.26 6.09 -19.17
C ARG A 58 -8.88 7.49 -19.66
N GLU A 59 -7.67 7.95 -19.39
CA GLU A 59 -7.19 9.26 -19.85
C GLU A 59 -6.83 9.28 -21.35
N LYS A 60 -6.52 8.12 -21.94
CA LYS A 60 -6.25 7.96 -23.38
C LYS A 60 -7.50 7.78 -24.25
N ARG A 61 -8.69 7.70 -23.66
CA ARG A 61 -9.97 7.52 -24.36
C ARG A 61 -10.75 8.82 -24.35
#